data_AF-A0A8S0H9L6-F1
#
_entry.id   AF-A0A8S0H9L6-F1
#
_cell.length_a   1.000
_cell.length_b   1.000
_cell.length_c   1.000
_cell.angle_alpha   90.00
_cell.angle_beta   90.00
_cell.angle_gamma   90.00
#
_symmetry.space_group_name_H-M   'P 1'
#
loop_
_entity.id
_entity.type
_entity.pdbx_description
1 polymer ?
#
loop_
_entity_poly.entity_id
_entity_poly.type
_entity_poly.pdbx_seq_one_letter_code
_entity_poly.pdbx_strand_id
1 'polypeptide(L)'
;MSTQPSTNGVVPQRLAHVRQLMSREGIHALLVPSADPHLSEYLPGYWQGRQWLSGFHGSVGTLIVTADFAGVWADSRYWEQATKELQGSGIELVKLQPGQPGPLDWLAEQTPQGAVVAVDGAVMALASARTLGSKLQERGASLRTDIDLLQEAWDDRPSLPDQPVYQHLPPQATQSRVEKLAALRATLKERGADWHFIATLDDIAWLFNLRGADVSFNPVFVSFALISQQQATLFVALSKVDEALRAQLEVDGVSLRDYSEVSAALQAVPEGVALQIDPARVTAGLLEHLNPG
;
A
#
# COMPACT_ATOMS: atom_id res chain seq x y z
N MET A 1 9.38 21.60 -16.67
CA MET A 1 9.32 20.79 -17.91
C MET A 1 10.24 19.60 -17.70
N SER A 2 9.69 18.48 -17.22
CA SER A 2 10.46 17.24 -17.03
C SER A 2 10.54 16.54 -18.39
N THR A 3 11.74 16.36 -18.91
CA THR A 3 11.99 15.61 -20.15
C THR A 3 11.63 14.16 -19.91
N GLN A 4 10.47 13.71 -20.40
CA GLN A 4 10.08 12.31 -20.38
C GLN A 4 11.13 11.51 -21.16
N PRO A 5 11.83 10.54 -20.54
CA PRO A 5 12.68 9.64 -21.29
C PRO A 5 11.79 8.82 -22.22
N SER A 6 12.21 8.67 -23.47
CA SER A 6 11.50 7.89 -24.47
C SER A 6 11.28 6.46 -23.95
N THR A 7 10.04 6.01 -23.93
CA THR A 7 9.60 4.64 -23.58
C THR A 7 10.17 3.56 -24.50
N ASN A 8 10.76 3.96 -25.64
CA ASN A 8 11.37 3.09 -26.64
C ASN A 8 12.62 2.38 -26.09
N GLY A 9 12.41 1.22 -25.47
CA GLY A 9 13.46 0.25 -25.11
C GLY A 9 13.46 -0.15 -23.63
N VAL A 10 13.22 0.79 -22.72
CA VAL A 10 13.35 0.56 -21.27
C VAL A 10 12.21 -0.30 -20.71
N VAL A 11 10.95 -0.02 -21.09
CA VAL A 11 9.80 -0.81 -20.60
C VAL A 11 9.85 -2.27 -21.07
N PRO A 12 10.10 -2.57 -22.36
CA PRO A 12 10.27 -3.96 -22.80
C PRO A 12 11.39 -4.72 -22.05
N GLN A 13 12.50 -4.05 -21.71
CA GLN A 13 13.59 -4.65 -20.93
C GLN A 13 13.15 -4.95 -19.48
N ARG A 14 12.44 -4.02 -18.84
CA ARG A 14 11.87 -4.25 -17.49
C ARG A 14 10.89 -5.42 -17.48
N LEU A 15 10.00 -5.50 -18.46
CA LEU A 15 9.08 -6.64 -18.60
C LEU A 15 9.81 -7.96 -18.81
N ALA A 16 10.84 -7.99 -19.65
CA ALA A 16 11.64 -9.19 -19.89
C ALA A 16 12.34 -9.66 -18.60
N HIS A 17 12.93 -8.73 -17.84
CA HIS A 17 13.56 -9.03 -16.56
C HIS A 17 12.54 -9.56 -15.55
N VAL A 18 11.41 -8.86 -15.36
CA VAL A 18 10.35 -9.31 -14.43
C VAL A 18 9.82 -10.70 -14.82
N ARG A 19 9.64 -11.00 -16.11
CA ARG A 19 9.22 -12.34 -16.57
C ARG A 19 10.26 -13.42 -16.27
N GLN A 20 11.56 -13.10 -16.30
CA GLN A 20 12.60 -14.04 -15.88
C GLN A 20 12.49 -14.34 -14.38
N LEU A 21 12.27 -13.32 -13.54
CA LEU A 21 12.04 -13.50 -12.11
C LEU A 21 10.77 -14.32 -11.86
N MET A 22 9.66 -14.00 -12.54
CA MET A 22 8.42 -14.76 -12.45
C MET A 22 8.64 -16.25 -12.79
N SER A 23 9.33 -16.54 -13.90
CA SER A 23 9.64 -17.91 -14.30
C SER A 23 10.51 -18.64 -13.27
N ARG A 24 11.48 -17.95 -12.64
CA ARG A 24 12.34 -18.52 -11.60
C ARG A 24 11.54 -18.87 -10.35
N GLU A 25 10.60 -18.01 -9.96
CA GLU A 25 9.77 -18.15 -8.77
C GLU A 25 8.51 -19.01 -8.98
N GLY A 26 8.31 -19.57 -10.18
CA GLY A 26 7.12 -20.36 -10.51
C GLY A 26 5.81 -19.54 -10.58
N ILE A 27 5.92 -18.24 -10.83
CA ILE A 27 4.79 -17.30 -10.89
C ILE A 27 4.24 -17.27 -12.32
N HIS A 28 2.94 -17.54 -12.46
CA HIS A 28 2.24 -17.50 -13.74
C HIS A 28 1.84 -16.07 -14.13
N ALA A 29 1.32 -15.31 -13.16
CA ALA A 29 0.91 -13.93 -13.36
C ALA A 29 1.33 -13.05 -12.17
N LEU A 30 1.81 -11.84 -12.48
CA LEU A 30 2.14 -10.80 -11.52
C LEU A 30 1.11 -9.69 -11.60
N LEU A 31 0.47 -9.38 -10.48
CA LEU A 31 -0.42 -8.25 -10.29
C LEU A 31 0.36 -7.09 -9.64
N VAL A 32 0.36 -5.93 -10.27
CA VAL A 32 1.01 -4.70 -9.78
C VAL A 32 -0.05 -3.58 -9.69
N PRO A 33 -0.66 -3.38 -8.50
CA PRO A 33 -1.67 -2.34 -8.31
C PRO A 33 -1.03 -0.93 -8.25
N SER A 34 -1.88 0.09 -8.29
CA SER A 34 -1.49 1.46 -7.87
C SER A 34 -1.84 1.61 -6.39
N ALA A 35 -0.94 1.17 -5.52
CA ALA A 35 -1.16 1.20 -4.08
C ALA A 35 0.17 1.25 -3.33
N ASP A 36 0.11 1.76 -2.10
CA ASP A 36 1.15 1.66 -1.07
C ASP A 36 0.56 0.91 0.16
N PRO A 37 1.34 0.67 1.22
CA PRO A 37 0.87 0.02 2.45
C PRO A 37 -0.23 0.78 3.21
N HIS A 38 -0.53 1.99 2.77
CA HIS A 38 -1.52 2.89 3.37
C HIS A 38 -2.75 3.06 2.48
N LEU A 39 -2.76 2.41 1.31
CA LEU A 39 -3.78 2.50 0.26
C LEU A 39 -4.08 3.96 -0.13
N SER A 40 -3.02 4.76 -0.24
CA SER A 40 -3.05 6.17 -0.63
C SER A 40 -3.50 6.36 -2.08
N GLU A 41 -4.16 7.49 -2.35
CA GLU A 41 -4.54 7.89 -3.72
C GLU A 41 -3.31 8.30 -4.57
N TYR A 42 -2.38 9.01 -3.96
CA TYR A 42 -1.09 9.39 -4.56
C TYR A 42 0.04 8.68 -3.83
N LEU A 43 1.02 8.18 -4.59
CA LEU A 43 2.03 7.29 -4.06
C LEU A 43 3.40 7.98 -4.00
N PRO A 44 4.14 7.85 -2.89
CA PRO A 44 5.57 8.10 -2.87
C PRO A 44 6.30 7.24 -3.91
N GLY A 45 7.43 7.74 -4.42
CA GLY A 45 8.16 7.10 -5.53
C GLY A 45 8.46 5.61 -5.31
N TYR A 46 8.77 5.21 -4.07
CA TYR A 46 9.06 3.82 -3.69
C TYR A 46 7.94 2.84 -4.09
N TRP A 47 6.67 3.25 -4.06
CA TRP A 47 5.52 2.40 -4.38
C TRP A 47 4.94 2.62 -5.78
N GLN A 48 5.60 3.38 -6.64
CA GLN A 48 5.17 3.62 -8.03
C GLN A 48 5.51 2.46 -8.98
N GLY A 49 5.42 1.21 -8.51
CA GLY A 49 5.84 0.01 -9.23
C GLY A 49 5.12 -0.18 -10.58
N ARG A 50 3.81 0.06 -10.61
CA ARG A 50 3.03 0.02 -11.86
C ARG A 50 3.55 1.05 -12.86
N GLN A 51 3.79 2.28 -12.43
CA GLN A 51 4.30 3.34 -13.30
C GLN A 51 5.72 3.02 -13.82
N TRP A 52 6.60 2.54 -12.94
CA TRP A 52 7.95 2.13 -13.34
C TRP A 52 7.91 0.96 -14.35
N LEU A 53 7.14 -0.09 -14.07
CA LEU A 53 7.12 -1.28 -14.91
C LEU A 53 6.41 -1.05 -16.24
N SER A 54 5.35 -0.24 -16.26
CA SER A 54 4.56 -0.01 -17.48
C SER A 54 4.92 1.24 -18.28
N GLY A 55 5.54 2.24 -17.64
CA GLY A 55 5.69 3.58 -18.22
C GLY A 55 4.39 4.40 -18.23
N PHE A 56 3.29 3.90 -17.67
CA PHE A 56 2.03 4.64 -17.56
C PHE A 56 1.94 5.46 -16.27
N HIS A 57 1.73 6.77 -16.42
CA HIS A 57 1.83 7.80 -15.37
C HIS A 57 0.46 8.28 -14.85
N GLY A 58 -0.66 7.66 -15.25
CA GLY A 58 -1.97 8.00 -14.69
C GLY A 58 -2.02 7.69 -13.18
N SER A 59 -2.76 8.46 -12.38
CA SER A 59 -2.72 8.28 -10.91
C SER A 59 -3.31 6.95 -10.43
N VAL A 60 -4.17 6.30 -11.21
CA VAL A 60 -4.74 4.97 -10.88
C VAL A 60 -4.68 4.04 -12.08
N GLY A 61 -4.59 2.74 -11.79
CA GLY A 61 -4.59 1.65 -12.76
C GLY A 61 -4.13 0.35 -12.13
N THR A 62 -4.29 -0.76 -12.85
CA THR A 62 -3.78 -2.06 -12.43
C THR A 62 -3.00 -2.68 -13.56
N LEU A 63 -1.72 -2.99 -13.34
CA LEU A 63 -0.91 -3.72 -14.30
C LEU A 63 -0.97 -5.21 -13.97
N ILE A 64 -1.21 -6.04 -14.97
CA ILE A 64 -1.07 -7.49 -14.87
C ILE A 64 -0.06 -7.94 -15.93
N VAL A 65 0.89 -8.77 -15.54
CA VAL A 65 1.91 -9.35 -16.42
C VAL A 65 1.80 -10.87 -16.34
N THR A 66 1.76 -11.54 -17.50
CA THR A 66 1.93 -13.00 -17.65
C THR A 66 3.19 -13.27 -18.49
N ALA A 67 3.48 -14.53 -18.78
CA ALA A 67 4.59 -14.92 -19.65
C ALA A 67 4.50 -14.29 -21.06
N ASP A 68 3.29 -14.14 -21.59
CA ASP A 68 3.00 -13.79 -22.98
C ASP A 68 2.13 -12.53 -23.13
N PHE A 69 1.47 -12.08 -22.07
CA PHE A 69 0.61 -10.89 -22.05
C PHE A 69 1.08 -9.88 -21.00
N ALA A 70 0.80 -8.61 -21.24
CA ALA A 70 0.88 -7.56 -20.22
C ALA A 70 -0.20 -6.50 -20.52
N GLY A 71 -0.97 -6.11 -19.50
CA GLY A 71 -2.08 -5.18 -19.66
C GLY A 71 -2.20 -4.20 -18.50
N VAL A 72 -2.53 -2.95 -18.81
CA VAL A 72 -2.90 -1.92 -17.84
C VAL A 72 -4.40 -1.68 -17.91
N TRP A 73 -5.10 -2.01 -16.84
CA TRP A 73 -6.51 -1.66 -16.63
C TRP A 73 -6.61 -0.23 -16.15
N ALA A 74 -7.28 0.63 -16.93
CA ALA A 74 -7.50 2.03 -16.59
C ALA A 74 -8.91 2.51 -16.98
N ASP A 75 -9.45 3.42 -16.19
CA ASP A 75 -10.75 4.06 -16.46
C ASP A 75 -10.67 5.13 -17.54
N SER A 76 -11.83 5.63 -17.97
CA SER A 76 -11.98 6.52 -19.12
C SER A 76 -11.22 7.84 -19.00
N ARG A 77 -10.84 8.28 -17.79
CA ARG A 77 -10.04 9.49 -17.59
C ARG A 77 -8.65 9.36 -18.22
N TYR A 78 -8.12 8.14 -18.34
CA TYR A 78 -6.74 7.90 -18.77
C TYR A 78 -6.60 7.24 -20.13
N TRP A 79 -7.68 6.93 -20.86
CA TRP A 79 -7.56 6.14 -22.10
C TRP A 79 -6.65 6.77 -23.15
N GLU A 80 -6.77 8.08 -23.40
CA GLU A 80 -5.90 8.77 -24.34
C GLU A 80 -4.45 8.83 -23.87
N GLN A 81 -4.24 9.07 -22.58
CA GLN A 81 -2.91 9.09 -21.97
C GLN A 81 -2.25 7.72 -22.08
N ALA A 82 -2.91 6.66 -21.62
CA ALA A 82 -2.40 5.30 -21.64
C ALA A 82 -2.13 4.82 -23.07
N THR A 83 -2.98 5.16 -24.04
CA THR A 83 -2.73 4.82 -25.46
C THR A 83 -1.41 5.40 -25.95
N LYS A 84 -1.09 6.65 -25.58
CA LYS A 84 0.15 7.34 -25.97
C LYS A 84 1.36 6.78 -25.22
N GLU A 85 1.25 6.64 -23.90
CA GLU A 85 2.38 6.26 -23.03
C GLU A 85 2.76 4.77 -23.18
N LEU A 86 1.79 3.90 -23.46
CA LEU A 86 2.05 2.46 -23.65
C LEU A 86 2.49 2.11 -25.08
N GLN A 87 2.50 3.06 -26.02
CA GLN A 87 2.89 2.79 -27.41
C GLN A 87 4.33 2.26 -27.47
N GLY A 88 4.51 1.09 -28.09
CA GLY A 88 5.82 0.43 -28.23
C GLY A 88 6.34 -0.26 -26.97
N SER A 89 5.57 -0.27 -25.86
CA SER A 89 5.97 -0.90 -24.60
C SER A 89 5.79 -2.43 -24.59
N GLY A 90 4.94 -2.98 -25.45
CA GLY A 90 4.47 -4.37 -25.38
C GLY A 90 3.37 -4.60 -24.35
N ILE A 91 2.77 -3.53 -23.81
CA ILE A 91 1.68 -3.56 -22.84
C ILE A 91 0.41 -3.00 -23.48
N GLU A 92 -0.70 -3.70 -23.29
CA GLU A 92 -2.00 -3.30 -23.81
C GLU A 92 -2.76 -2.41 -22.82
N LEU A 93 -3.46 -1.40 -23.32
CA LEU A 93 -4.48 -0.71 -22.54
C LEU A 93 -5.75 -1.58 -22.50
N VAL A 94 -6.14 -2.02 -21.31
CA VAL A 94 -7.44 -2.65 -21.08
C VAL A 94 -8.40 -1.61 -20.49
N LYS A 95 -9.42 -1.24 -21.25
CA LYS A 95 -10.36 -0.17 -20.86
C LYS A 95 -11.34 -0.70 -19.81
N LEU A 96 -11.32 -0.13 -18.60
CA LEU A 96 -12.34 -0.41 -17.59
C LEU A 96 -13.69 0.17 -18.05
N GLN A 97 -14.66 -0.71 -18.26
CA GLN A 97 -16.01 -0.36 -18.69
C GLN A 97 -17.05 -1.01 -17.78
N PRO A 98 -18.18 -0.33 -17.50
CA PRO A 98 -19.28 -0.94 -16.78
C PRO A 98 -19.74 -2.25 -17.45
N GLY A 99 -19.93 -3.31 -16.66
CA GLY A 99 -20.40 -4.61 -17.14
C GLY A 99 -19.32 -5.55 -17.70
N GLN A 100 -18.05 -5.11 -17.77
CA GLN A 100 -16.93 -6.00 -18.07
C GLN A 100 -16.25 -6.48 -16.79
N PRO A 101 -15.60 -7.67 -16.80
CA PRO A 101 -14.81 -8.14 -15.67
C PRO A 101 -13.76 -7.11 -15.24
N GLY A 102 -13.64 -6.90 -13.92
CA GLY A 102 -12.56 -6.09 -13.36
C GLY A 102 -11.20 -6.80 -13.52
N PRO A 103 -10.08 -6.14 -13.19
CA PRO A 103 -8.75 -6.73 -13.34
C PRO A 103 -8.59 -8.01 -12.50
N LEU A 104 -9.12 -8.03 -11.27
CA LEU A 104 -9.03 -9.21 -10.39
C LEU A 104 -9.89 -10.38 -10.92
N ASP A 105 -11.06 -10.07 -11.49
CA ASP A 105 -11.95 -11.08 -12.07
C ASP A 105 -11.32 -11.70 -13.30
N TRP A 106 -10.85 -10.85 -14.22
CA TRP A 106 -10.13 -11.28 -15.41
C TRP A 106 -8.91 -12.13 -15.04
N LEU A 107 -8.13 -11.69 -14.03
CA LEU A 107 -6.94 -12.42 -13.59
C LEU A 107 -7.30 -13.81 -13.07
N ALA A 108 -8.30 -13.93 -12.21
CA ALA A 108 -8.79 -15.23 -11.76
C ALA A 108 -9.29 -16.08 -12.94
N GLU A 109 -10.02 -15.49 -13.88
CA GLU A 109 -10.58 -16.17 -15.04
C GLU A 109 -9.53 -16.69 -16.03
N GLN A 110 -8.42 -15.98 -16.20
CA GLN A 110 -7.34 -16.39 -17.09
C GLN A 110 -6.34 -17.35 -16.42
N THR A 111 -6.35 -17.47 -15.10
CA THR A 111 -5.38 -18.30 -14.38
C THR A 111 -5.71 -19.80 -14.52
N PRO A 112 -4.79 -20.64 -15.03
CA PRO A 112 -4.98 -22.09 -15.11
C PRO A 112 -4.95 -22.79 -13.75
N GLN A 113 -5.51 -23.99 -13.70
CA GLN A 113 -5.38 -24.87 -12.52
C GLN A 113 -3.90 -25.15 -12.21
N GLY A 114 -3.54 -25.09 -10.92
CA GLY A 114 -2.19 -25.32 -10.43
C GLY A 114 -1.24 -24.12 -10.58
N ALA A 115 -1.69 -23.03 -11.21
CA ALA A 115 -0.88 -21.84 -11.40
C ALA A 115 -0.87 -20.93 -10.16
N VAL A 116 0.15 -20.06 -10.11
CA VAL A 116 0.38 -19.10 -9.02
C VAL A 116 0.23 -17.68 -9.55
N VAL A 117 -0.65 -16.90 -8.92
CA VAL A 117 -0.71 -15.45 -9.09
C VAL A 117 0.06 -14.81 -7.93
N ALA A 118 0.97 -13.89 -8.22
CA ALA A 118 1.71 -13.15 -7.21
C ALA A 118 1.34 -11.66 -7.20
N VAL A 119 1.43 -11.08 -6.03
CA VAL A 119 1.28 -9.64 -5.75
C VAL A 119 2.01 -9.36 -4.45
N ASP A 120 2.69 -8.22 -4.34
CA ASP A 120 3.27 -7.82 -3.06
C ASP A 120 2.16 -7.58 -2.03
N GLY A 121 2.12 -8.41 -0.98
CA GLY A 121 1.14 -8.34 0.09
C GLY A 121 1.17 -7.00 0.83
N ALA A 122 2.32 -6.31 0.84
CA ALA A 122 2.46 -4.99 1.47
C ALA A 122 1.61 -3.92 0.76
N VAL A 123 1.28 -4.09 -0.53
CA VAL A 123 0.49 -3.13 -1.32
C VAL A 123 -0.85 -3.67 -1.81
N MET A 124 -1.30 -4.82 -1.30
CA MET A 124 -2.61 -5.38 -1.62
C MET A 124 -3.57 -5.26 -0.45
N ALA A 125 -4.70 -4.56 -0.63
CA ALA A 125 -5.76 -4.50 0.39
C ALA A 125 -6.23 -5.90 0.80
N LEU A 126 -6.43 -6.13 2.11
CA LEU A 126 -6.83 -7.44 2.65
C LEU A 126 -8.13 -7.95 2.01
N ALA A 127 -9.13 -7.08 1.87
CA ALA A 127 -10.39 -7.43 1.23
C ALA A 127 -10.20 -7.91 -0.22
N SER A 128 -9.33 -7.25 -0.98
CA SER A 128 -8.99 -7.64 -2.36
C SER A 128 -8.22 -8.96 -2.41
N ALA A 129 -7.27 -9.16 -1.49
CA ALA A 129 -6.50 -10.40 -1.38
C ALA A 129 -7.42 -11.61 -1.10
N ARG A 130 -8.33 -11.46 -0.13
CA ARG A 130 -9.34 -12.49 0.18
C ARG A 130 -10.23 -12.80 -1.03
N THR A 131 -10.68 -11.76 -1.72
CA THR A 131 -11.56 -11.91 -2.89
C THR A 131 -10.85 -12.64 -4.04
N LEU A 132 -9.65 -12.19 -4.41
CA LEU A 132 -8.87 -12.83 -5.48
C LEU A 132 -8.44 -14.25 -5.08
N GLY A 133 -7.99 -14.44 -3.83
CA GLY A 133 -7.59 -15.74 -3.30
C GLY A 133 -8.72 -16.77 -3.36
N SER A 134 -9.95 -16.40 -2.94
CA SER A 134 -11.12 -17.28 -3.03
C SER A 134 -11.41 -17.70 -4.49
N LYS A 135 -11.41 -16.73 -5.42
CA LYS A 135 -11.68 -17.00 -6.84
C LYS A 135 -10.61 -17.88 -7.49
N LEU A 136 -9.35 -17.70 -7.11
CA LEU A 136 -8.26 -18.56 -7.57
C LEU A 136 -8.41 -19.98 -7.02
N GLN A 137 -8.74 -20.11 -5.73
CA GLN A 137 -8.94 -21.40 -5.08
C GLN A 137 -10.08 -22.20 -5.72
N GLU A 138 -11.20 -21.56 -6.05
CA GLU A 138 -12.33 -22.18 -6.77
C GLU A 138 -11.92 -22.78 -8.14
N ARG A 139 -10.84 -22.26 -8.74
CA ARG A 139 -10.28 -22.73 -10.01
C ARG A 139 -9.06 -23.63 -9.83
N GLY A 140 -8.72 -23.99 -8.58
CA GLY A 140 -7.55 -24.79 -8.25
C GLY A 140 -6.21 -24.07 -8.48
N ALA A 141 -6.19 -22.75 -8.46
CA ALA A 141 -5.00 -21.90 -8.49
C ALA A 141 -4.73 -21.29 -7.10
N SER A 142 -3.63 -20.56 -6.95
CA SER A 142 -3.23 -19.96 -5.66
C SER A 142 -2.77 -18.51 -5.78
N LEU A 143 -2.97 -17.76 -4.70
CA LEU A 143 -2.45 -16.41 -4.53
C LEU A 143 -1.21 -16.45 -3.63
N ARG A 144 -0.14 -15.79 -4.07
CA ARG A 144 1.13 -15.63 -3.34
C ARG A 144 1.33 -14.16 -3.01
N THR A 145 1.47 -13.84 -1.71
CA THR A 145 1.57 -12.46 -1.18
C THR A 145 2.87 -12.17 -0.44
N ASP A 146 3.73 -13.17 -0.24
CA ASP A 146 5.01 -13.11 0.49
C ASP A 146 6.18 -12.56 -0.34
N ILE A 147 5.93 -12.02 -1.54
CA ILE A 147 7.00 -11.66 -2.48
C ILE A 147 6.79 -10.29 -3.13
N ASP A 148 7.82 -9.45 -3.08
CA ASP A 148 7.96 -8.23 -3.87
C ASP A 148 9.01 -8.44 -4.97
N LEU A 149 8.55 -8.83 -6.17
CA LEU A 149 9.44 -9.00 -7.33
C LEU A 149 10.10 -7.69 -7.77
N LEU A 150 9.51 -6.54 -7.46
CA LEU A 150 10.06 -5.24 -7.84
C LEU A 150 11.26 -4.88 -6.97
N GLN A 151 11.38 -5.45 -5.77
CA GLN A 151 12.56 -5.28 -4.93
C GLN A 151 13.85 -5.72 -5.64
N GLU A 152 13.80 -6.81 -6.40
CA GLU A 152 14.94 -7.31 -7.19
C GLU A 152 14.97 -6.69 -8.60
N ALA A 153 13.82 -6.45 -9.23
CA ALA A 153 13.78 -5.97 -10.61
C ALA A 153 14.12 -4.47 -10.76
N TRP A 154 13.94 -3.67 -9.71
CA TRP A 154 14.03 -2.21 -9.75
C TRP A 154 15.30 -1.71 -9.04
N ASP A 155 16.44 -1.80 -9.74
CA ASP A 155 17.76 -1.42 -9.22
C ASP A 155 17.83 0.02 -8.67
N ASP A 156 17.14 0.96 -9.33
CA ASP A 156 17.11 2.39 -8.98
C ASP A 156 15.82 2.79 -8.24
N ARG A 157 15.25 1.88 -7.44
CA ARG A 157 14.01 2.15 -6.68
C ARG A 157 14.22 3.34 -5.74
N PRO A 158 13.37 4.40 -5.81
CA PRO A 158 13.47 5.54 -4.92
C PRO A 158 13.39 5.11 -3.46
N SER A 159 14.11 5.76 -2.56
CA SER A 159 14.00 5.52 -1.12
C SER A 159 12.63 5.95 -0.57
N LEU A 160 12.30 5.49 0.64
CA LEU A 160 11.17 6.03 1.38
C LEU A 160 11.35 7.54 1.62
N PRO A 161 10.26 8.32 1.64
CA PRO A 161 10.31 9.76 1.85
C PRO A 161 10.74 10.11 3.29
N ASP A 162 11.61 11.10 3.41
CA ASP A 162 12.29 11.51 4.63
C ASP A 162 11.92 12.93 5.10
N GLN A 163 10.83 13.50 4.57
CA GLN A 163 10.44 14.88 4.84
C GLN A 163 10.05 15.08 6.31
N PRO A 164 10.51 16.16 6.99
CA PRO A 164 10.23 16.37 8.40
C PRO A 164 8.72 16.39 8.74
N VAL A 165 8.40 15.83 9.91
CA VAL A 165 7.06 15.87 10.50
C VAL A 165 6.96 17.09 11.41
N TYR A 166 5.85 17.81 11.34
CA TYR A 166 5.62 19.02 12.14
C TYR A 166 4.23 19.02 12.79
N GLN A 167 4.08 19.81 13.85
CA GLN A 167 2.81 19.94 14.58
C GLN A 167 1.80 20.82 13.82
N HIS A 168 0.55 20.38 13.81
CA HIS A 168 -0.60 21.13 13.35
C HIS A 168 -1.37 21.62 14.57
N LEU A 169 -1.20 22.89 14.92
CA LEU A 169 -1.65 23.46 16.18
C LEU A 169 -2.91 24.35 16.00
N PRO A 170 -3.54 24.80 17.10
CA PRO A 170 -4.55 25.85 17.04
C PRO A 170 -4.04 27.13 16.34
N PRO A 171 -4.90 27.89 15.62
CA PRO A 171 -6.34 27.74 15.53
C PRO A 171 -6.84 26.71 14.51
N GLN A 172 -5.97 26.08 13.72
CA GLN A 172 -6.39 25.16 12.67
C GLN A 172 -6.81 23.78 13.20
N ALA A 173 -6.09 23.24 14.19
CA ALA A 173 -6.48 22.04 14.93
C ALA A 173 -6.81 22.41 16.38
N THR A 174 -8.09 22.65 16.66
CA THR A 174 -8.57 23.12 17.97
C THR A 174 -8.69 22.02 19.02
N GLN A 175 -8.89 20.77 18.59
CA GLN A 175 -8.91 19.61 19.49
C GLN A 175 -7.51 19.02 19.61
N SER A 176 -7.03 18.85 20.84
CA SER A 176 -5.72 18.29 21.14
C SER A 176 -5.62 16.80 20.82
N ARG A 177 -4.38 16.29 20.68
CA ARG A 177 -4.10 14.85 20.54
C ARG A 177 -4.69 14.04 21.67
N VAL A 178 -4.50 14.51 22.90
CA VAL A 178 -4.95 13.84 24.12
C VAL A 178 -6.46 13.67 24.11
N GLU A 179 -7.21 14.71 23.74
CA GLU A 179 -8.67 14.63 23.62
C GLU A 179 -9.12 13.66 22.53
N LYS A 180 -8.44 13.65 21.37
CA LYS A 180 -8.76 12.72 20.26
C LYS A 180 -8.49 11.27 20.65
N LEU A 181 -7.34 10.99 21.28
CA LEU A 181 -7.00 9.66 21.78
C LEU A 181 -7.97 9.19 22.87
N ALA A 182 -8.40 10.09 23.77
CA ALA A 182 -9.42 9.78 24.77
C ALA A 182 -10.77 9.41 24.13
N ALA A 183 -11.21 10.19 23.13
CA ALA A 183 -12.43 9.90 22.37
C ALA A 183 -12.34 8.56 21.62
N LEU A 184 -11.21 8.30 20.95
CA LEU A 184 -10.96 7.02 20.28
C LEU A 184 -11.05 5.84 21.25
N ARG A 185 -10.38 5.92 22.42
CA ARG A 185 -10.40 4.88 23.44
C ARG A 185 -11.81 4.60 23.99
N ALA A 186 -12.62 5.64 24.16
CA ALA A 186 -14.02 5.49 24.54
C ALA A 186 -14.80 4.68 23.49
N THR A 187 -14.63 4.99 22.20
CA THR A 187 -15.24 4.23 21.10
C THR A 187 -14.75 2.78 21.04
N LEU A 188 -13.46 2.51 21.27
CA LEU A 188 -12.95 1.13 21.33
C LEU A 188 -13.64 0.33 22.44
N LYS A 189 -13.80 0.93 23.62
CA LYS A 189 -14.50 0.31 24.75
C LYS A 189 -15.97 0.01 24.42
N GLU A 190 -16.67 0.94 23.79
CA GLU A 190 -18.06 0.76 23.35
C GLU A 190 -18.21 -0.37 22.33
N ARG A 191 -17.20 -0.56 21.48
CA ARG A 191 -17.17 -1.60 20.44
C ARG A 191 -16.60 -2.94 20.92
N GLY A 192 -16.17 -3.03 22.18
CA GLY A 192 -15.51 -4.23 22.72
C GLY A 192 -14.18 -4.54 22.05
N ALA A 193 -13.47 -3.53 21.55
CA ALA A 193 -12.12 -3.65 21.00
C ALA A 193 -11.07 -3.22 22.03
N ASP A 194 -9.99 -3.99 22.13
CA ASP A 194 -8.87 -3.74 23.04
C ASP A 194 -7.78 -2.90 22.38
N TRP A 195 -7.59 -3.11 21.07
CA TRP A 195 -6.58 -2.47 20.25
C TRP A 195 -7.18 -1.94 18.96
N HIS A 196 -6.54 -0.93 18.38
CA HIS A 196 -6.85 -0.43 17.04
C HIS A 196 -5.57 -0.17 16.27
N PHE A 197 -5.48 -0.77 15.09
CA PHE A 197 -4.42 -0.52 14.14
C PHE A 197 -4.92 0.39 13.01
N ILE A 198 -4.15 1.43 12.71
CA ILE A 198 -4.46 2.44 11.70
C ILE A 198 -3.31 2.47 10.70
N ALA A 199 -3.66 2.34 9.42
CA ALA A 199 -2.72 2.41 8.29
C ALA A 199 -2.95 3.62 7.39
N THR A 200 -4.11 4.29 7.48
CA THR A 200 -4.45 5.47 6.69
C THR A 200 -3.69 6.71 7.17
N LEU A 201 -2.93 7.34 6.26
CA LEU A 201 -2.03 8.44 6.63
C LEU A 201 -2.76 9.70 7.09
N ASP A 202 -3.95 9.95 6.55
CA ASP A 202 -4.81 11.09 6.90
C ASP A 202 -5.45 10.92 8.28
N ASP A 203 -5.90 9.71 8.63
CA ASP A 203 -6.39 9.41 9.99
C ASP A 203 -5.27 9.59 11.01
N ILE A 204 -4.05 9.11 10.72
CA ILE A 204 -2.90 9.26 11.61
C ILE A 204 -2.53 10.74 11.75
N ALA A 205 -2.41 11.47 10.65
CA ALA A 205 -2.12 12.91 10.66
C ALA A 205 -3.17 13.69 11.48
N TRP A 206 -4.45 13.34 11.35
CA TRP A 206 -5.52 13.96 12.11
C TRP A 206 -5.48 13.59 13.59
N LEU A 207 -5.36 12.30 13.93
CA LEU A 207 -5.36 11.79 15.30
C LEU A 207 -4.23 12.43 16.12
N PHE A 208 -3.04 12.50 15.52
CA PHE A 208 -1.85 13.03 16.17
C PHE A 208 -1.63 14.53 15.95
N ASN A 209 -2.52 15.27 15.27
CA ASN A 209 -2.26 16.67 14.94
C ASN A 209 -0.86 16.89 14.34
N LEU A 210 -0.43 15.98 13.48
CA LEU A 210 0.87 16.03 12.80
C LEU A 210 0.64 16.17 11.30
N ARG A 211 1.60 16.76 10.59
CA ARG A 211 1.60 16.86 9.13
C ARG A 211 3.01 16.59 8.62
N GLY A 212 3.08 16.26 7.33
CA GLY A 212 4.32 16.04 6.60
C GLY A 212 4.16 16.39 5.13
N ALA A 213 5.10 15.95 4.32
CA ALA A 213 5.14 16.24 2.88
C ALA A 213 5.58 15.02 2.04
N ASP A 214 5.31 13.81 2.52
CA ASP A 214 5.75 12.58 1.86
C ASP A 214 4.98 12.27 0.59
N VAL A 215 3.71 12.67 0.57
CA VAL A 215 2.79 12.46 -0.52
C VAL A 215 2.52 13.81 -1.17
N SER A 216 2.72 13.90 -2.49
CA SER A 216 2.46 15.15 -3.20
C SER A 216 1.00 15.57 -3.04
N PHE A 217 0.77 16.87 -2.82
CA PHE A 217 -0.54 17.50 -2.59
C PHE A 217 -1.28 17.12 -1.29
N ASN A 218 -0.82 16.07 -0.58
CA ASN A 218 -1.43 15.61 0.66
C ASN A 218 -0.46 15.85 1.82
N PRO A 219 -0.78 16.69 2.83
CA PRO A 219 0.14 17.06 3.91
C PRO A 219 0.26 15.94 4.97
N VAL A 220 0.60 14.74 4.53
CA VAL A 220 0.68 13.52 5.34
C VAL A 220 2.11 12.96 5.35
N PHE A 221 2.35 11.99 6.23
CA PHE A 221 3.64 11.34 6.39
C PHE A 221 3.44 9.83 6.57
N VAL A 222 4.25 9.04 5.86
CA VAL A 222 4.33 7.59 5.90
C VAL A 222 4.50 7.13 7.34
N SER A 223 3.48 6.46 7.85
CA SER A 223 3.41 6.03 9.24
C SER A 223 2.31 4.99 9.48
N PHE A 224 2.42 4.27 10.59
CA PHE A 224 1.35 3.44 11.14
C PHE A 224 1.05 3.86 12.58
N ALA A 225 -0.13 3.52 13.08
CA ALA A 225 -0.45 3.69 14.48
C ALA A 225 -1.08 2.44 15.09
N LEU A 226 -0.68 2.12 16.33
CA LEU A 226 -1.25 1.06 17.13
C LEU A 226 -1.66 1.62 18.50
N ILE A 227 -2.95 1.61 18.77
CA ILE A 227 -3.56 2.24 19.94
C ILE A 227 -4.24 1.18 20.80
N SER A 228 -4.01 1.23 22.11
CA SER A 228 -4.78 0.48 23.10
C SER A 228 -5.43 1.42 24.11
N GLN A 229 -6.09 0.85 25.11
CA GLN A 229 -6.63 1.61 26.23
C GLN A 229 -5.54 2.36 27.04
N GLN A 230 -4.29 1.89 27.01
CA GLN A 230 -3.19 2.47 27.80
C GLN A 230 -2.07 3.08 26.93
N GLN A 231 -1.89 2.58 25.70
CA GLN A 231 -0.77 2.95 24.85
C GLN A 231 -1.25 3.64 23.57
N ALA A 232 -0.43 4.56 23.05
CA ALA A 232 -0.49 5.01 21.68
C ALA A 232 0.92 4.93 21.10
N THR A 233 1.09 4.16 20.03
CA THR A 233 2.37 4.00 19.35
C THR A 233 2.25 4.50 17.93
N LEU A 234 3.13 5.42 17.55
CA LEU A 234 3.27 5.93 16.19
C LEU A 234 4.56 5.35 15.59
N PHE A 235 4.42 4.60 14.50
CA PHE A 235 5.53 4.04 13.73
C PHE A 235 5.85 4.99 12.59
N VAL A 236 7.04 5.59 12.62
CA VAL A 236 7.48 6.58 11.64
C VAL A 236 8.99 6.52 11.55
N ALA A 237 9.59 6.86 10.41
CA ALA A 237 11.04 6.99 10.34
C ALA A 237 11.50 8.03 11.36
N LEU A 238 12.31 7.59 12.34
CA LEU A 238 12.60 8.39 13.53
C LEU A 238 13.39 9.67 13.22
N SER A 239 14.13 9.69 12.11
CA SER A 239 14.84 10.86 11.60
C SER A 239 13.94 12.04 11.24
N LYS A 240 12.63 11.79 11.05
CA LYS A 240 11.65 12.79 10.62
C LYS A 240 11.07 13.59 11.78
N VAL A 241 11.34 13.17 13.01
CA VAL A 241 10.80 13.78 14.23
C VAL A 241 11.95 14.34 15.04
N ASP A 242 11.98 15.66 15.20
CA ASP A 242 12.99 16.31 16.04
C ASP A 242 12.79 16.03 17.53
N GLU A 243 13.82 16.34 18.33
CA GLU A 243 13.83 16.06 19.77
C GLU A 243 12.72 16.79 20.53
N ALA A 244 12.39 18.02 20.12
CA ALA A 244 11.35 18.82 20.77
C ALA A 244 9.96 18.21 20.53
N LEU A 245 9.69 17.79 19.30
CA LEU A 245 8.46 17.11 18.94
C LEU A 245 8.36 15.73 19.60
N ARG A 246 9.45 14.97 19.66
CA ARG A 246 9.52 13.69 20.38
C ARG A 246 9.14 13.87 21.85
N ALA A 247 9.78 14.80 22.54
CA ALA A 247 9.47 15.09 23.95
C ALA A 247 8.01 15.50 24.15
N GLN A 248 7.46 16.32 23.25
CA GLN A 248 6.05 16.72 23.33
C GLN A 248 5.09 15.55 23.06
N LEU A 249 5.42 14.64 22.15
CA LEU A 249 4.63 13.43 21.88
C LEU A 249 4.60 12.52 23.12
N GLU A 250 5.74 12.35 23.79
CA GLU A 250 5.83 11.56 25.02
C GLU A 250 4.97 12.16 26.15
N VAL A 251 4.99 13.48 26.33
CA VAL A 251 4.11 14.19 27.28
C VAL A 251 2.63 13.95 26.98
N ASP A 252 2.27 13.91 25.69
CA ASP A 252 0.90 13.63 25.23
C ASP A 252 0.55 12.13 25.24
N GLY A 253 1.45 11.28 25.73
CA GLY A 253 1.24 9.83 25.88
C GLY A 253 1.42 9.03 24.59
N VAL A 254 2.22 9.54 23.65
CA VAL A 254 2.51 8.90 22.36
C VAL A 254 3.96 8.44 22.32
N SER A 255 4.15 7.14 22.15
CA SER A 255 5.46 6.51 21.94
C SER A 255 5.82 6.44 20.46
N LEU A 256 7.09 6.68 20.13
CA LEU A 256 7.60 6.57 18.76
C LEU A 256 8.38 5.27 18.59
N ARG A 257 8.14 4.58 17.47
CA ARG A 257 8.94 3.44 17.00
C ARG A 257 9.29 3.62 15.53
N ASP A 258 10.34 2.95 15.06
CA ASP A 258 10.72 3.02 13.65
C ASP A 258 9.61 2.41 12.77
N TYR A 259 9.46 2.94 11.56
CA TYR A 259 8.44 2.48 10.60
C TYR A 259 8.52 0.97 10.35
N SER A 260 9.74 0.42 10.31
CA SER A 260 9.98 -1.01 10.07
C SER A 260 9.54 -1.93 11.23
N GLU A 261 9.32 -1.38 12.43
CA GLU A 261 8.99 -2.17 13.62
C GLU A 261 7.50 -2.54 13.71
N VAL A 262 6.66 -2.08 12.77
CA VAL A 262 5.21 -2.29 12.80
C VAL A 262 4.83 -3.77 12.81
N SER A 263 5.48 -4.62 11.99
CA SER A 263 5.15 -6.05 11.91
C SER A 263 5.44 -6.76 13.23
N ALA A 264 6.60 -6.46 13.85
CA ALA A 264 6.95 -7.01 15.15
C ALA A 264 6.02 -6.52 16.26
N ALA A 265 5.53 -5.28 16.18
CA ALA A 265 4.56 -4.76 17.13
C ALA A 265 3.18 -5.42 17.01
N LEU A 266 2.73 -5.69 15.78
CA LEU A 266 1.48 -6.41 15.53
C LEU A 266 1.56 -7.86 16.04
N GLN A 267 2.70 -8.53 15.84
CA GLN A 267 2.96 -9.87 16.42
C GLN A 267 2.94 -9.89 17.94
N ALA A 268 3.34 -8.78 18.58
CA ALA A 268 3.39 -8.65 20.02
C ALA A 268 2.04 -8.26 20.65
N VAL A 269 0.99 -8.03 19.85
CA VAL A 269 -0.37 -7.85 20.37
C VAL A 269 -0.77 -9.14 21.11
N PRO A 270 -1.22 -9.06 22.38
CA PRO A 270 -1.51 -10.26 23.16
C PRO A 270 -2.60 -11.13 22.52
N GLU A 271 -2.47 -12.45 22.65
CA GLU A 271 -3.52 -13.37 22.20
C GLU A 271 -4.81 -13.17 23.00
N GLY A 272 -5.95 -13.42 22.36
CA GLY A 272 -7.28 -13.33 22.98
C GLY A 272 -7.83 -11.91 23.14
N VAL A 273 -7.15 -10.89 22.59
CA VAL A 273 -7.65 -9.50 22.55
C VAL A 273 -8.28 -9.18 21.21
N ALA A 274 -9.26 -8.27 21.21
CA ALA A 274 -9.92 -7.83 19.99
C ALA A 274 -9.14 -6.67 19.34
N LEU A 275 -8.50 -6.93 18.20
CA LEU A 275 -7.85 -5.91 17.37
C LEU A 275 -8.81 -5.38 16.30
N GLN A 276 -9.16 -4.10 16.42
CA GLN A 276 -9.94 -3.40 15.41
C GLN A 276 -9.07 -2.96 14.22
N ILE A 277 -9.46 -3.41 13.03
CA ILE A 277 -8.91 -3.02 11.74
C ILE A 277 -10.04 -2.66 10.77
N ASP A 278 -9.74 -1.92 9.72
CA ASP A 278 -10.59 -1.81 8.53
C ASP A 278 -9.97 -2.66 7.40
N PRO A 279 -10.55 -3.81 7.04
CA PRO A 279 -10.04 -4.69 5.97
C PRO A 279 -9.91 -4.05 4.59
N ALA A 280 -10.59 -2.93 4.34
CA ALA A 280 -10.46 -2.16 3.10
C ALA A 280 -9.33 -1.13 3.14
N ARG A 281 -8.76 -0.87 4.33
CA ARG A 281 -7.73 0.15 4.58
C ARG A 281 -6.40 -0.41 5.10
N VAL A 282 -6.33 -1.73 5.30
CA VAL A 282 -5.11 -2.45 5.68
C VAL A 282 -4.72 -3.44 4.59
N THR A 283 -3.41 -3.62 4.40
CA THR A 283 -2.89 -4.54 3.40
C THR A 283 -2.68 -5.95 3.96
N ALA A 284 -2.71 -6.95 3.07
CA ALA A 284 -2.61 -8.36 3.44
C ALA A 284 -1.28 -8.67 4.16
N GLY A 285 -0.18 -8.12 3.67
CA GLY A 285 1.16 -8.35 4.23
C GLY A 285 1.30 -7.86 5.67
N LEU A 286 0.56 -6.82 6.09
CA LEU A 286 0.58 -6.36 7.48
C LEU A 286 -0.08 -7.35 8.44
N LEU A 287 -1.05 -8.15 7.97
CA LEU A 287 -1.85 -9.04 8.81
C LEU A 287 -1.44 -10.51 8.73
N GLU A 288 -0.63 -10.91 7.75
CA GLU A 288 0.05 -12.22 7.73
C GLU A 288 0.89 -12.45 8.99
N HIS A 289 1.27 -11.36 9.67
CA HIS A 289 2.04 -11.37 10.90
C HIS A 289 1.17 -11.44 12.16
N LEU A 290 -0.16 -11.39 12.06
CA LEU A 290 -1.02 -11.59 13.24
C LEU A 290 -1.17 -13.08 13.54
N ASN A 291 -1.04 -13.45 14.82
CA ASN A 291 -1.40 -14.79 15.25
C ASN A 291 -2.90 -15.03 14.96
N PRO A 292 -3.28 -16.19 14.41
CA PRO A 292 -4.68 -16.55 14.23
C PRO A 292 -5.30 -16.78 15.61
N GLY A 293 -5.90 -15.73 16.18
CA GLY A 293 -6.58 -15.72 17.46
C GLY A 293 -7.98 -15.14 17.36
#